data_AF-A0A2E5KR20-F1
#
_entry.id   AF-A0A2E5KR20-F1
#
_cell.length_a   1.000
_cell.length_b   1.000
_cell.length_c   1.000
_cell.angle_alpha   90.00
_cell.angle_beta   90.00
_cell.angle_gamma   90.00
#
_symmetry.space_group_name_H-M   'P 1'
#
loop_
_entity.id
_entity.type
_entity.pdbx_description
1 polymer ?
#
loop_
_entity_poly.entity_id
_entity_poly.type
_entity_poly.pdbx_seq_one_letter_code
_entity_poly.pdbx_strand_id
1 'polypeptide(L)'
;MDFGFYVPTRGPLSTPDNMKALVAKGEELGFGYIAISDHVVVPRSVESTYPYSDGGDWPAGRNGEFFEQLSVMAYLARQTTSARLLTSVMVLPHRTPVLTAKMLSTIDVLSGGRVTVGAGWCKEEFKAIGAPAHAERGKVADEYILVFKELWTNKDPEFHGAYDDFADITFMPRPVQ
;
A
#
# COMPACT_ATOMS: atom_id res chain seq x y z
N MET A 1 23.73 0.74 -5.30
CA MET A 1 22.47 1.24 -5.89
C MET A 1 21.53 0.06 -5.87
N ASP A 2 20.39 0.16 -5.19
CA ASP A 2 19.44 -0.94 -5.07
C ASP A 2 18.35 -0.80 -6.13
N PHE A 3 18.03 -1.91 -6.79
CA PHE A 3 17.02 -1.97 -7.84
C PHE A 3 15.82 -2.78 -7.38
N GLY A 4 14.66 -2.50 -7.97
CA GLY A 4 13.43 -3.26 -7.75
C GLY A 4 12.62 -3.43 -9.02
N PHE A 5 11.56 -4.23 -8.92
CA PHE A 5 10.63 -4.51 -10.02
C PHE A 5 9.20 -4.60 -9.52
N TYR A 6 8.23 -4.44 -10.43
CA TYR A 6 6.81 -4.58 -10.12
C TYR A 6 6.36 -6.03 -10.23
N VAL A 7 5.59 -6.48 -9.24
CA VAL A 7 4.82 -7.73 -9.35
C VAL A 7 3.55 -7.50 -10.16
N PRO A 8 3.15 -8.42 -11.05
CA PRO A 8 1.90 -8.30 -11.79
C PRO A 8 0.71 -8.42 -10.84
N THR A 9 0.06 -7.29 -10.51
CA THR A 9 -1.17 -7.24 -9.70
C THR A 9 -2.44 -7.28 -10.55
N ARG A 10 -2.31 -7.44 -11.87
CA ARG A 10 -3.39 -7.42 -12.85
C ARG A 10 -3.03 -8.12 -14.15
N GLY A 11 -4.06 -8.45 -14.93
CA GLY A 11 -3.94 -9.00 -16.28
C GLY A 11 -3.52 -10.48 -16.29
N PRO A 12 -3.27 -11.08 -17.46
CA PRO A 12 -3.09 -12.53 -17.60
C PRO A 12 -1.86 -13.08 -16.85
N LEU A 13 -0.92 -12.21 -16.45
CA LEU A 13 0.27 -12.60 -15.70
C LEU A 13 0.06 -12.57 -14.18
N SER A 14 -1.04 -12.03 -13.67
CA SER A 14 -1.31 -11.95 -12.23
C SER A 14 -1.87 -13.26 -11.68
N THR A 15 -1.08 -14.33 -11.78
CA THR A 15 -1.39 -15.64 -11.18
C THR A 15 -0.47 -15.90 -9.99
N PRO A 16 -0.90 -16.68 -8.97
CA PRO A 16 -0.05 -17.02 -7.83
C PRO A 16 1.29 -17.65 -8.23
N ASP A 17 1.28 -18.56 -9.22
CA ASP A 17 2.50 -19.23 -9.69
C ASP A 17 3.46 -18.27 -10.39
N ASN A 18 2.96 -17.35 -11.21
CA ASN A 18 3.79 -16.34 -11.86
C ASN A 18 4.38 -15.38 -10.84
N MET A 19 3.59 -14.92 -9.87
CA MET A 19 4.10 -14.06 -8.80
C MET A 19 5.20 -14.76 -8.02
N LYS A 20 4.97 -16.01 -7.60
CA LYS A 20 5.95 -16.82 -6.87
C LYS A 20 7.24 -16.99 -7.66
N ALA A 21 7.15 -17.36 -8.93
CA ALA A 21 8.32 -17.54 -9.80
C ALA A 21 9.08 -16.22 -9.99
N LEU A 22 8.36 -15.11 -10.20
CA LEU A 22 8.96 -13.80 -10.42
C LEU A 22 9.70 -13.29 -9.18
N VAL A 23 9.08 -13.37 -8.00
CA VAL A 23 9.73 -12.89 -6.77
C VAL A 23 10.93 -13.73 -6.37
N ALA A 24 10.84 -15.06 -6.52
CA ALA A 24 11.97 -15.95 -6.28
C ALA A 24 13.14 -15.62 -7.23
N LYS A 25 12.87 -15.42 -8.52
CA LYS A 25 13.91 -15.05 -9.49
C LYS A 25 14.48 -13.66 -9.25
N GLY A 26 13.63 -12.72 -8.81
CA GLY A 26 14.04 -11.38 -8.42
C GLY A 26 15.06 -11.39 -7.29
N GLU A 27 14.80 -12.16 -6.23
CA GLU A 27 15.76 -12.32 -5.13
C GLU A 27 17.05 -13.01 -5.58
N GLU A 28 16.97 -14.06 -6.41
CA GLU A 28 18.14 -14.76 -6.97
C GLU A 28 19.05 -13.81 -7.79
N LEU A 29 18.44 -12.87 -8.50
CA LEU A 29 19.16 -11.86 -9.30
C LEU A 29 19.64 -10.65 -8.46
N GLY A 30 19.36 -10.62 -7.16
CA GLY A 30 19.83 -9.57 -6.25
C GLY A 30 18.98 -8.30 -6.25
N PHE A 31 17.72 -8.34 -6.71
CA PHE A 31 16.82 -7.20 -6.57
C PHE A 31 16.43 -6.98 -5.10
N GLY A 32 16.62 -5.75 -4.63
CA GLY A 32 16.37 -5.37 -3.23
C GLY A 32 14.92 -5.02 -2.93
N TYR A 33 14.10 -4.73 -3.95
CA TYR A 33 12.72 -4.27 -3.78
C TYR A 33 11.73 -5.00 -4.69
N ILE A 34 10.57 -5.29 -4.13
CA ILE A 34 9.38 -5.79 -4.84
C ILE A 34 8.29 -4.74 -4.69
N ALA A 35 7.93 -4.10 -5.79
CA ALA A 35 6.95 -3.03 -5.84
C ALA A 35 5.54 -3.57 -6.13
N ILE A 36 4.55 -3.08 -5.38
CA ILE A 36 3.15 -3.50 -5.46
C ILE A 36 2.29 -2.24 -5.63
N SER A 37 1.49 -2.16 -6.69
CA SER A 37 0.59 -1.02 -6.94
C SER A 37 -0.68 -1.08 -6.09
N ASP A 38 -1.30 0.07 -5.83
CA ASP A 38 -2.53 0.18 -5.05
C ASP A 38 -3.73 0.59 -5.92
N HIS A 39 -4.70 -0.31 -6.06
CA HIS A 39 -6.02 -0.03 -6.60
C HIS A 39 -7.05 -0.89 -5.87
N VAL A 40 -8.16 -0.28 -5.47
CA VAL A 40 -9.32 -0.94 -4.87
C VAL A 40 -10.38 -1.20 -5.93
N VAL A 41 -10.58 -0.24 -6.84
CA VAL A 41 -11.49 -0.37 -7.98
C VAL A 41 -10.92 0.35 -9.20
N VAL A 42 -11.22 -0.16 -10.40
CA VAL A 42 -10.88 0.55 -11.64
C VAL A 42 -12.14 1.20 -12.20
N PRO A 43 -12.22 2.54 -12.23
CA PRO A 43 -13.33 3.24 -12.86
C PRO A 43 -13.39 2.95 -14.36
N ARG A 44 -14.60 2.71 -14.88
CA ARG A 44 -14.84 2.55 -16.33
C ARG A 44 -14.60 3.87 -17.11
N SER A 45 -14.71 4.99 -16.43
CA SER A 45 -14.42 6.33 -16.92
C SER A 45 -13.53 7.04 -15.90
N VAL A 46 -12.36 7.50 -16.34
CA VAL A 46 -11.44 8.31 -15.55
C VAL A 46 -11.45 9.69 -16.19
N GLU A 47 -11.83 10.71 -15.41
CA GLU A 47 -11.82 12.11 -15.85
C GLU A 47 -10.55 12.82 -15.37
N SER A 48 -9.85 12.26 -14.39
CA SER A 48 -8.60 12.76 -13.86
C SER A 48 -7.42 12.50 -14.81
N THR A 49 -6.53 13.48 -14.88
CA THR A 49 -5.30 13.39 -15.67
C THR A 49 -4.25 12.60 -14.87
N TYR A 50 -3.81 11.46 -15.40
CA TYR A 50 -2.73 10.69 -14.80
C TYR A 50 -1.41 11.50 -14.85
N PRO A 51 -0.81 11.84 -13.70
CA PRO A 51 0.31 12.80 -13.64
C PRO A 51 1.63 12.23 -14.16
N TYR A 52 1.69 10.93 -14.45
CA TYR A 52 2.91 10.21 -14.83
C TYR A 52 2.87 9.69 -16.28
N SER A 53 2.01 10.24 -17.14
CA SER A 53 2.04 10.00 -18.58
C SER A 53 1.87 11.30 -19.35
N ASP A 54 2.55 11.42 -20.49
CA ASP A 54 2.51 12.64 -21.33
C ASP A 54 1.10 12.96 -21.85
N GLY A 55 0.29 11.92 -22.09
CA GLY A 55 -1.10 12.06 -22.55
C GLY A 55 -2.13 12.19 -21.42
N GLY A 56 -1.72 12.06 -20.16
CA GLY A 56 -2.66 12.02 -19.04
C GLY A 56 -3.50 10.75 -18.94
N ASP A 57 -3.34 9.80 -19.87
CA ASP A 57 -3.99 8.50 -19.83
C ASP A 57 -3.28 7.57 -18.85
N TRP A 58 -4.05 6.87 -18.05
CA TRP A 58 -3.51 5.85 -17.16
C TRP A 58 -3.09 4.60 -17.97
N PRO A 59 -1.79 4.21 -17.99
CA PRO A 59 -1.26 3.18 -18.89
C PRO A 59 -1.85 1.79 -18.68
N ALA A 60 -2.45 1.53 -17.51
CA ALA A 60 -3.06 0.25 -17.20
C ALA A 60 -4.40 0.05 -17.97
N GLY A 61 -4.97 1.07 -18.61
CA GLY A 61 -6.25 0.90 -19.30
C GLY A 61 -7.38 0.48 -18.34
N ARG A 62 -8.52 0.06 -18.91
CA ARG A 62 -9.80 0.03 -18.18
C ARG A 62 -10.32 -1.37 -17.83
N ASN A 63 -9.48 -2.40 -18.03
CA ASN A 63 -9.84 -3.76 -17.63
C ASN A 63 -9.74 -3.86 -16.11
N GLY A 64 -10.86 -4.11 -15.45
CA GLY A 64 -11.05 -3.87 -14.02
C GLY A 64 -10.42 -4.88 -13.05
N GLU A 65 -9.55 -5.76 -13.53
CA GLU A 65 -8.86 -6.72 -12.66
C GLU A 65 -7.67 -6.05 -11.99
N PHE A 66 -7.74 -5.91 -10.66
CA PHE A 66 -6.62 -5.53 -9.80
C PHE A 66 -6.71 -6.29 -8.49
N PHE A 67 -5.58 -6.78 -8.01
CA PHE A 67 -5.48 -7.30 -6.65
C PHE A 67 -5.25 -6.19 -5.63
N GLU A 68 -5.84 -6.38 -4.45
CA GLU A 68 -5.68 -5.48 -3.32
C GLU A 68 -4.23 -5.52 -2.79
N GLN A 69 -3.61 -4.34 -2.65
CA GLN A 69 -2.17 -4.19 -2.41
C GLN A 69 -1.67 -4.90 -1.16
N LEU A 70 -2.34 -4.73 -0.02
CA LEU A 70 -1.86 -5.25 1.26
C LEU A 70 -2.06 -6.76 1.37
N SER A 71 -3.10 -7.28 0.73
CA SER A 71 -3.35 -8.72 0.60
C SER A 71 -2.26 -9.40 -0.24
N VAL A 72 -1.89 -8.79 -1.38
CA VAL A 72 -0.74 -9.26 -2.17
C VAL A 72 0.55 -9.13 -1.38
N MET A 73 0.76 -8.02 -0.67
CA MET A 73 1.96 -7.81 0.14
C MET A 73 2.10 -8.89 1.23
N ALA A 74 1.02 -9.21 1.95
CA ALA A 74 0.99 -10.28 2.94
C ALA A 74 1.30 -11.66 2.31
N TYR A 75 0.73 -11.94 1.13
CA TYR A 75 1.03 -13.16 0.37
C TYR A 75 2.53 -13.25 0.02
N LEU A 76 3.11 -12.16 -0.49
CA LEU A 76 4.51 -12.11 -0.91
C LEU A 76 5.50 -12.09 0.27
N ALA A 77 5.10 -11.58 1.43
CA ALA A 77 5.91 -11.63 2.65
C ALA A 77 6.34 -13.06 2.99
N ARG A 78 5.47 -14.06 2.77
CA ARG A 78 5.82 -15.46 3.00
C ARG A 78 6.67 -16.07 1.88
N GLN A 79 6.57 -15.56 0.65
CA GLN A 79 7.23 -16.11 -0.53
C GLN A 79 8.65 -15.59 -0.76
N THR A 80 9.06 -14.60 0.04
CA THR A 80 10.34 -13.89 -0.10
C THR A 80 11.08 -13.89 1.23
N THR A 81 12.39 -13.72 1.19
CA THR A 81 13.25 -13.88 2.37
C THR A 81 14.11 -12.67 2.70
N SER A 82 14.36 -11.80 1.73
CA SER A 82 15.36 -10.73 1.80
C SER A 82 14.89 -9.42 1.16
N ALA A 83 14.22 -9.48 0.01
CA ALA A 83 13.75 -8.29 -0.70
C ALA A 83 12.71 -7.52 0.14
N ARG A 84 12.81 -6.19 0.13
CA ARG A 84 11.84 -5.29 0.75
C ARG A 84 10.57 -5.22 -0.08
N LEU A 85 9.42 -5.20 0.59
CA LEU A 85 8.10 -5.08 -0.01
C LEU A 85 7.69 -3.61 0.00
N LEU A 86 7.57 -3.02 -1.18
CA LEU A 86 7.32 -1.60 -1.36
C LEU A 86 5.90 -1.36 -1.84
N THR A 87 5.13 -0.55 -1.12
CA THR A 87 3.92 0.05 -1.71
C THR A 87 4.35 1.11 -2.72
N SER A 88 4.04 0.87 -4.00
CA SER A 88 4.43 1.76 -5.11
C SER A 88 3.20 2.15 -5.92
N VAL A 89 2.38 3.07 -5.41
CA VAL A 89 2.42 3.73 -4.08
C VAL A 89 1.12 3.40 -3.34
N MET A 90 1.10 3.44 -2.00
CA MET A 90 -0.14 3.30 -1.23
C MET A 90 -0.95 4.58 -1.30
N VAL A 91 -2.22 4.49 -1.67
CA VAL A 91 -3.13 5.62 -1.57
C VAL A 91 -3.71 5.62 -0.15
N LEU A 92 -2.99 6.25 0.78
CA LEU A 92 -3.28 6.19 2.22
C LEU A 92 -4.76 6.43 2.58
N PRO A 93 -5.46 7.43 2.01
CA PRO A 93 -6.86 7.68 2.35
C PRO A 93 -7.86 6.60 1.89
N HIS A 94 -7.42 5.55 1.19
CA HIS A 94 -8.32 4.45 0.78
C HIS A 94 -8.79 3.58 1.94
N ARG A 95 -8.10 3.62 3.07
CA ARG A 95 -8.31 2.72 4.21
C ARG A 95 -8.27 3.56 5.48
N THR A 96 -8.99 3.15 6.53
CA THR A 96 -8.95 3.85 7.81
C THR A 96 -7.56 3.69 8.45
N PRO A 97 -7.07 4.70 9.20
CA PRO A 97 -5.67 4.74 9.61
C PRO A 97 -5.34 3.64 10.62
N VAL A 98 -6.17 3.44 11.65
CA VAL A 98 -5.93 2.39 12.67
C VAL A 98 -5.85 1.00 12.04
N LEU A 99 -6.76 0.68 11.11
CA LEU A 99 -6.76 -0.62 10.43
C LEU A 99 -5.55 -0.76 9.51
N THR A 100 -5.18 0.30 8.78
CA THR A 100 -4.00 0.31 7.90
C THR A 100 -2.72 0.12 8.69
N ALA A 101 -2.58 0.81 9.82
CA ALA A 101 -1.47 0.63 10.75
C ALA A 101 -1.37 -0.82 11.21
N LYS A 102 -2.51 -1.47 11.50
CA LYS A 102 -2.55 -2.87 11.95
C LYS A 102 -2.11 -3.84 10.85
N MET A 103 -2.61 -3.65 9.63
CA MET A 103 -2.23 -4.48 8.49
C MET A 103 -0.74 -4.34 8.19
N LEU A 104 -0.22 -3.11 8.13
CA LEU A 104 1.19 -2.83 7.90
C LEU A 104 2.09 -3.43 8.98
N SER A 105 1.79 -3.22 10.27
CA SER A 105 2.61 -3.79 11.36
C SER A 105 2.57 -5.31 11.39
N THR A 106 1.43 -5.91 11.06
CA THR A 106 1.30 -7.36 10.96
C THR A 106 2.15 -7.91 9.82
N ILE A 107 2.08 -7.31 8.63
CA ILE A 107 2.90 -7.72 7.48
C ILE A 107 4.39 -7.50 7.79
N ASP A 108 4.73 -6.41 8.47
CA ASP A 108 6.11 -6.12 8.86
C ASP A 108 6.68 -7.21 9.77
N VAL A 109 5.93 -7.60 10.80
CA VAL A 109 6.28 -8.74 11.68
C VAL A 109 6.38 -10.04 10.90
N LEU A 110 5.40 -10.35 10.05
CA LEU A 110 5.39 -11.59 9.25
C LEU A 110 6.52 -11.65 8.22
N SER A 111 6.95 -10.49 7.73
CA SER A 111 8.05 -10.38 6.77
C SER A 111 9.42 -10.29 7.43
N GLY A 112 9.50 -10.01 8.74
CA GLY A 112 10.74 -9.77 9.45
C GLY A 112 11.35 -8.39 9.17
N GLY A 113 10.52 -7.33 9.10
CA GLY A 113 11.00 -5.95 8.96
C GLY A 113 11.27 -5.54 7.51
N ARG A 114 10.45 -6.02 6.56
CA ARG A 114 10.68 -5.78 5.12
C ARG A 114 9.66 -4.85 4.47
N VAL A 115 8.72 -4.27 5.22
CA VAL A 115 7.73 -3.34 4.65
C VAL A 115 8.34 -1.97 4.40
N THR A 116 8.04 -1.37 3.25
CA THR A 116 8.37 0.03 2.89
C THR A 116 7.13 0.69 2.31
N VAL A 117 6.79 1.87 2.79
CA VAL A 117 5.55 2.57 2.39
C VAL A 117 5.89 3.81 1.54
N GLY A 118 5.36 3.87 0.32
CA GLY A 118 5.25 5.09 -0.47
C GLY A 118 3.81 5.61 -0.51
N ALA A 119 3.61 6.91 -0.72
CA ALA A 119 2.28 7.56 -0.74
C ALA A 119 1.85 7.99 -2.16
N GLY A 120 0.56 7.79 -2.49
CA GLY A 120 0.04 7.85 -3.85
C GLY A 120 -1.26 8.61 -4.09
N TRP A 121 -1.76 8.52 -5.32
CA TRP A 121 -2.84 9.34 -5.86
C TRP A 121 -3.78 8.54 -6.78
N CYS A 122 -5.10 8.68 -6.59
CA CYS A 122 -6.14 8.40 -7.60
C CYS A 122 -7.44 9.12 -7.18
N LYS A 123 -8.00 10.03 -7.98
CA LYS A 123 -9.15 10.86 -7.54
C LYS A 123 -10.47 10.12 -7.50
N GLU A 124 -10.69 9.24 -8.47
CA GLU A 124 -11.96 8.57 -8.72
C GLU A 124 -12.29 7.50 -7.67
N GLU A 125 -11.27 6.78 -7.21
CA GLU A 125 -11.42 5.72 -6.22
C GLU A 125 -11.91 6.25 -4.87
N PHE A 126 -11.52 7.48 -4.50
CA PHE A 126 -11.92 8.12 -3.24
C PHE A 126 -13.44 8.18 -3.11
N LYS A 127 -14.14 8.55 -4.19
CA LYS A 127 -15.60 8.62 -4.18
C LYS A 127 -16.23 7.23 -4.06
N ALA A 128 -15.68 6.23 -4.76
CA ALA A 128 -16.24 4.88 -4.81
C ALA A 128 -16.17 4.17 -3.44
N ILE A 129 -15.13 4.45 -2.65
CA ILE A 129 -14.89 3.79 -1.36
C ILE A 129 -15.29 4.65 -0.16
N GLY A 130 -15.85 5.84 -0.39
CA GLY A 130 -16.24 6.75 0.69
C GLY A 130 -15.05 7.35 1.46
N ALA A 131 -13.90 7.50 0.82
CA ALA A 131 -12.74 8.17 1.41
C ALA A 131 -13.02 9.67 1.65
N PRO A 132 -12.23 10.34 2.51
CA PRO A 132 -12.26 11.79 2.67
C PRO A 132 -12.16 12.53 1.32
N ALA A 133 -12.53 13.81 1.26
CA ALA A 133 -12.47 14.54 0.00
C ALA A 133 -11.05 14.51 -0.60
N HIS A 134 -10.92 14.14 -1.89
CA HIS A 134 -9.62 14.05 -2.57
C HIS A 134 -8.81 15.37 -2.51
N ALA A 135 -9.48 16.51 -2.44
CA ALA A 135 -8.84 17.81 -2.23
C ALA A 135 -8.00 17.87 -0.94
N GLU A 136 -8.39 17.12 0.09
CA GLU A 136 -7.75 17.05 1.40
C GLU A 136 -6.75 15.90 1.54
N ARG A 137 -6.57 15.06 0.52
CA ARG A 137 -5.76 13.84 0.55
C ARG A 137 -4.38 14.00 1.19
N GLY A 138 -3.72 15.15 1.01
CA GLY A 138 -2.43 15.45 1.60
C GLY A 138 -2.51 15.60 3.12
N LYS A 139 -3.47 16.40 3.60
CA LYS A 139 -3.73 16.58 5.04
C LYS A 139 -4.12 15.26 5.72
N VAL A 140 -4.98 14.48 5.05
CA VAL A 140 -5.39 13.15 5.52
C VAL A 140 -4.19 12.22 5.61
N ALA A 141 -3.36 12.17 4.57
CA ALA A 141 -2.14 11.35 4.57
C ALA A 141 -1.16 11.77 5.67
N ASP A 142 -0.95 13.08 5.85
CA ASP A 142 -0.10 13.62 6.91
C ASP A 142 -0.60 13.20 8.30
N GLU A 143 -1.90 13.31 8.56
CA GLU A 143 -2.50 12.90 9.84
C GLU A 143 -2.42 11.38 10.05
N TYR A 144 -2.67 10.58 9.01
CA TYR A 144 -2.56 9.13 9.09
C TYR A 144 -1.13 8.68 9.41
N ILE A 145 -0.12 9.37 8.89
CA ILE A 145 1.29 9.10 9.25
C ILE A 145 1.54 9.39 10.73
N LEU A 146 0.91 10.42 11.31
CA LEU A 146 0.99 10.69 12.75
C LEU A 146 0.29 9.59 13.56
N VAL A 147 -0.90 9.16 13.14
CA VAL A 147 -1.61 8.01 13.75
C VAL A 147 -0.75 6.75 13.72
N PHE A 148 -0.07 6.46 12.59
CA PHE A 148 0.79 5.28 12.49
C PHE A 148 1.96 5.35 13.48
N LYS A 149 2.62 6.50 13.57
CA LYS A 149 3.72 6.72 14.53
C LYS A 149 3.24 6.54 15.96
N GLU A 150 2.09 7.10 16.31
CA GLU A 150 1.48 6.96 17.64
C GLU A 150 1.27 5.48 17.98
N LEU A 151 0.53 4.76 17.13
CA LEU A 151 0.20 3.34 17.32
C LEU A 151 1.43 2.42 17.33
N TRP A 152 2.48 2.74 16.56
CA TRP A 152 3.66 1.88 16.43
C TRP A 152 4.74 2.13 17.47
N THR A 153 4.74 3.28 18.15
CA THR A 153 5.84 3.66 19.05
C THR A 153 5.41 3.80 20.50
N ASN A 154 4.16 4.20 20.77
CA ASN A 154 3.67 4.39 22.13
C ASN A 154 3.02 3.13 22.71
N LYS A 155 3.18 2.95 24.02
CA LYS A 155 2.65 1.78 24.76
C LYS A 155 1.15 1.91 24.99
N ASP A 156 0.73 3.12 25.33
CA ASP A 156 -0.65 3.50 25.65
C ASP A 156 -1.05 4.61 24.68
N PRO A 157 -1.31 4.29 23.39
CA PRO A 157 -1.47 5.30 22.36
C PRO A 157 -2.81 6.05 22.45
N GLU A 158 -2.75 7.36 22.20
CA GLU A 158 -3.88 8.28 22.22
C GLU A 158 -3.71 9.31 21.08
N PHE A 159 -4.79 9.62 20.36
CA PHE A 159 -4.74 10.55 19.25
C PHE A 159 -6.07 11.30 19.09
N HIS A 160 -6.00 12.62 18.91
CA HIS A 160 -7.17 13.47 18.68
C HIS A 160 -6.89 14.39 17.49
N GLY A 161 -7.36 13.99 16.31
CA GLY A 161 -7.16 14.68 15.04
C GLY A 161 -8.46 15.04 14.33
N ALA A 162 -8.34 15.54 13.09
CA ALA A 162 -9.50 15.91 12.28
C ALA A 162 -10.11 14.72 11.52
N TYR A 163 -9.31 13.68 11.29
CA TYR A 163 -9.64 12.49 10.50
C TYR A 163 -9.61 11.19 11.31
N ASP A 164 -9.01 11.18 12.51
CA ASP A 164 -9.06 10.07 13.45
C ASP A 164 -9.07 10.56 14.90
N ASP A 165 -9.77 9.85 15.78
CA ASP A 165 -9.91 10.17 17.20
C ASP A 165 -10.02 8.86 17.99
N PHE A 166 -9.04 8.59 18.86
CA PHE A 166 -9.06 7.44 19.76
C PHE A 166 -8.27 7.70 21.05
N ALA A 167 -8.70 7.03 22.11
CA ALA A 167 -8.02 6.96 23.40
C ALA A 167 -8.33 5.61 24.05
N ASP A 168 -7.63 5.27 25.13
CA ASP A 168 -7.90 4.06 25.93
C ASP A 168 -7.83 2.75 25.11
N ILE A 169 -6.80 2.61 24.28
CA ILE A 169 -6.56 1.40 23.47
C ILE A 169 -5.15 0.85 23.69
N THR A 170 -4.96 -0.42 23.35
CA THR A 170 -3.64 -1.05 23.21
C THR A 170 -3.42 -1.46 21.77
N PHE A 171 -2.23 -1.22 21.23
CA PHE A 171 -1.90 -1.59 19.86
C PHE A 171 -0.73 -2.58 19.79
N MET A 172 -1.04 -3.85 19.50
CA MET A 172 -0.05 -4.91 19.26
C MET A 172 -0.47 -5.83 18.09
N PRO A 173 0.47 -6.43 17.34
CA PRO A 173 1.90 -6.19 17.40
C PRO A 173 2.29 -4.84 16.78
N ARG A 174 3.42 -4.30 17.26
CA ARG A 174 4.12 -3.15 16.67
C ARG A 174 5.09 -3.66 15.59
N PRO A 175 5.43 -2.86 14.56
CA PRO A 175 6.42 -3.26 13.56
C PRO A 175 7.77 -3.54 14.23
N VAL A 176 8.62 -4.34 13.59
CA VAL A 176 9.95 -4.68 14.11
C VAL A 176 11.03 -3.68 13.69
N GLN A 177 10.68 -2.69 12.85
CA GLN A 177 11.51 -1.58 12.38
C GLN A 177 10.78 -0.24 12.49
#